data_AF-A0A536XQ37-F1
#
_entry.id   AF-A0A536XQ37-F1
#
_cell.length_a   1.000
_cell.length_b   1.000
_cell.length_c   1.000
_cell.angle_alpha   90.00
_cell.angle_beta   90.00
_cell.angle_gamma   90.00
#
_symmetry.space_group_name_H-M   'P 1'
#
loop_
_entity.id
_entity.type
_entity.pdbx_description
1 polymer ?
#
loop_
_entity_poly.entity_id
_entity_poly.type
_entity_poly.pdbx_seq_one_letter_code
_entity_poly.pdbx_strand_id
1 'polypeptide(L)' 'RGILVPAIRPPTVPEGTARLRISLSAAHSEQEVLRLAAALNEVCRSGVATQA' A
#
# COMPACT_ATOMS: atom_id res chain seq x y z
N ARG A 1 4.72 -2.65 10.46
CA ARG A 1 4.99 -3.79 9.55
C ARG A 1 6.38 -3.76 8.91
N GLY A 2 7.19 -2.69 9.06
CA GLY A 2 8.57 -2.66 8.56
C GLY A 2 8.71 -2.59 7.04
N ILE A 3 7.72 -2.02 6.34
CA ILE A 3 7.69 -1.89 4.88
C ILE A 3 7.65 -0.40 4.55
N LEU A 4 8.58 0.06 3.71
CA LEU A 4 8.60 1.44 3.23
C LEU A 4 7.78 1.53 1.94
N VAL A 5 6.65 2.26 1.99
CA VAL A 5 5.79 2.49 0.82
C VAL A 5 5.42 3.97 0.75
N PRO A 6 5.89 4.71 -0.27
CA PRO A 6 5.48 6.10 -0.47
C PRO A 6 3.98 6.23 -0.75
N ALA A 7 3.33 7.16 -0.04
CA ALA A 7 1.98 7.59 -0.38
C ALA A 7 2.04 8.75 -1.39
N ILE A 8 1.21 8.67 -2.43
CA ILE A 8 0.98 9.74 -3.39
C ILE A 8 -0.40 10.34 -3.08
N ARG A 9 -0.43 11.64 -2.83
CA ARG A 9 -1.61 12.40 -2.39
C ARG A 9 -1.74 13.70 -3.18
N PRO A 10 -2.90 14.38 -3.14
CA PRO A 10 -3.04 15.72 -3.69
C PRO A 10 -1.95 16.67 -3.16
N PRO A 11 -1.47 17.62 -3.99
CA PRO A 11 -1.97 17.98 -5.34
C PRO A 11 -1.40 17.11 -6.47
N THR A 12 -0.53 16.14 -6.18
CA THR A 12 0.15 15.32 -7.21
C THR A 12 -0.80 14.38 -7.95
N VAL A 13 -1.91 14.00 -7.32
CA VAL A 13 -3.00 13.22 -7.92
C VAL A 13 -4.34 13.91 -7.62
N PRO A 14 -5.40 13.68 -8.42
CA PRO A 14 -6.73 14.20 -8.13
C PRO A 14 -7.23 13.80 -6.74
N GLU A 15 -8.04 14.68 -6.14
CA GLU A 15 -8.74 14.41 -4.88
C GLU A 15 -9.50 13.08 -4.92
N GLY A 16 -9.51 12.36 -3.80
CA GLY A 16 -10.14 11.04 -3.70
C GLY A 16 -9.40 9.91 -4.40
N THR A 17 -8.26 10.17 -5.07
CA THR A 17 -7.47 9.15 -5.79
C THR A 17 -6.08 8.89 -5.20
N ALA A 18 -5.92 9.25 -3.92
CA ALA A 18 -4.70 8.96 -3.16
C ALA A 18 -4.37 7.46 -3.22
N ARG A 19 -3.10 7.14 -3.43
CA ARG A 19 -2.65 5.76 -3.64
C ARG A 19 -1.25 5.53 -3.10
N LEU A 20 -0.97 4.27 -2.79
CA LEU A 20 0.35 3.84 -2.39
C LEU A 20 1.15 3.42 -3.64
N ARG A 21 2.41 3.87 -3.75
CA ARG A 21 3.32 3.42 -4.82
C ARG A 21 4.23 2.33 -4.29
N ILE A 22 3.99 1.11 -4.73
CA ILE A 22 4.81 -0.05 -4.41
C ILE A 22 5.74 -0.30 -5.59
N SER A 23 7.05 -0.26 -5.34
CA SER A 23 8.07 -0.58 -6.34
C SER A 23 8.62 -1.97 -6.07
N LEU A 24 8.36 -2.91 -6.97
CA LEU A 24 8.94 -4.25 -6.92
C LEU A 24 10.18 -4.32 -7.81
N SER A 25 11.13 -5.15 -7.41
CA SER A 25 12.39 -5.41 -8.10
C SER A 25 12.77 -6.88 -7.93
N ALA A 26 13.64 -7.38 -8.79
CA ALA A 26 14.17 -8.75 -8.70
C ALA A 26 15.02 -9.00 -7.45
N ALA A 27 15.42 -7.95 -6.72
CA ALA A 27 16.14 -8.08 -5.46
C ALA A 27 15.24 -8.51 -4.29
N HIS A 28 13.92 -8.42 -4.43
CA HIS A 28 13.01 -8.89 -3.39
C HIS A 28 12.87 -10.41 -3.44
N SER A 29 12.97 -11.01 -2.27
CA SER A 29 12.63 -12.40 -2.04
C SER A 29 11.12 -12.61 -2.08
N GLU A 30 10.72 -13.85 -2.38
CA GLU A 30 9.30 -14.26 -2.34
C GLU A 30 8.67 -14.01 -0.96
N GLN A 31 9.43 -14.22 0.12
CA GLN A 31 8.96 -14.00 1.49
C GLN A 31 8.63 -12.53 1.77
N GLU A 32 9.39 -11.59 1.21
CA GLU A 32 9.11 -10.17 1.35
C GLU A 32 7.83 -9.79 0.60
N VAL A 33 7.60 -10.36 -0.57
CA VAL A 33 6.37 -10.16 -1.36
C VAL A 33 5.16 -10.73 -0.62
N LEU A 34 5.27 -11.94 -0.05
CA LEU A 34 4.20 -12.54 0.75
C LEU A 34 3.88 -11.72 2.00
N ARG A 35 4.91 -11.21 2.68
CA ARG A 35 4.74 -10.30 3.82
C ARG A 35 4.02 -9.02 3.41
N LEU A 36 4.38 -8.43 2.27
CA LEU A 36 3.70 -7.26 1.73
C LEU A 36 2.23 -7.55 1.41
N ALA A 37 1.93 -8.68 0.77
CA ALA A 37 0.56 -9.06 0.44
C ALA A 37 -0.31 -9.27 1.69
N ALA A 38 0.20 -10.01 2.68
CA ALA A 38 -0.45 -10.15 3.99
C ALA A 38 -0.63 -8.77 4.65
N ALA A 39 0.37 -7.90 4.51
CA ALA A 39 0.34 -6.58 5.09
C ALA A 39 -0.84 -5.75 4.54
N LEU A 40 -0.94 -5.65 3.22
CA LEU A 40 -1.98 -4.90 2.53
C LEU A 40 -3.38 -5.45 2.83
N ASN A 41 -3.55 -6.78 2.81
CA ASN A 41 -4.85 -7.41 3.06
C ASN A 41 -5.43 -7.08 4.44
N GLU A 42 -4.62 -7.09 5.48
CA GLU A 42 -5.08 -6.73 6.83
C GLU A 42 -5.41 -5.23 6.90
N VAL A 43 -4.60 -4.33 6.30
CA VAL A 43 -4.91 -2.88 6.30
C VAL A 43 -6.20 -2.60 5.54
N CYS A 44 -6.36 -3.15 4.33
CA CYS A 44 -7.57 -2.97 3.53
C CYS A 44 -8.82 -3.46 4.26
N ARG A 45 -8.73 -4.59 4.98
CA ARG A 45 -9.85 -5.09 5.80
C ARG A 45 -10.14 -4.21 7.02
N SER A 46 -9.11 -3.66 7.66
CA SER A 46 -9.29 -2.70 8.76
C SER A 46 -9.81 -1.33 8.32
N GLY A 47 -9.58 -0.97 7.05
CA GLY A 47 -9.87 0.35 6.47
C GLY A 47 -11.26 0.52 5.90
N VAL A 48 -12.14 -0.51 5.92
CA VAL A 48 -13.52 -0.40 5.41
C VAL A 48 -14.47 0.22 6.46
N ALA A 49 -14.01 1.26 7.17
CA ALA A 49 -14.79 1.95 8.20
C ALA A 49 -15.11 3.42 7.85
N THR A 50 -14.89 3.86 6.61
CA THR A 50 -15.33 5.21 6.20
C THR A 50 -15.73 5.22 4.73
N GLN A 51 -17.01 4.94 4.48
CA GLN A 51 -17.76 5.58 3.41
C GLN A 51 -18.99 6.21 4.05
N ALA A 52 -18.92 7.52 4.21
CA ALA A 52 -20.05 8.44 4.20
C ALA A 52 -19.86 9.32 2.96
#